data_AF-A0AAD6PGA9-F1
#
_entry.id   AF-A0AAD6PGA9-F1
#
_cell.length_a   1.000
_cell.length_b   1.000
_cell.length_c   1.000
_cell.angle_alpha   90.00
_cell.angle_beta   90.00
_cell.angle_gamma   90.00
#
_symmetry.space_group_name_H-M   'P 1'
#
loop_
_entity.id
_entity.type
_entity.pdbx_description
1 polymer ?
#
loop_
_entity_poly.entity_id
_entity_poly.type
_entity_poly.pdbx_seq_one_letter_code
_entity_poly.pdbx_strand_id
1 'polypeptide(L)'
;MKKPVCLFLIHIVFLVLFCSLFSHARPIPQTGPDYLKFVLNATEFPPEDYYDYIVVGGGTTGCPLAATLSQSYRVLLLERGGVTFGKHNLMSQDGFLSTLNDVDTFDSPAQAFMSEDGVPNARGRVLGGSSAINAGFYSRADPAFFQQSGVEWDLDIVNQAYEWVEEAIVFRPELRNWQSAVRDGLLEAGVEPYTGFSLEHVVGTKIGGSTFDGSGRRHSAADLLNHANGANIQVAVYASVERILLASTSQYFKVSALLLISGIGPRSYLSSLGIPVSYHLPYVGQYLYDNPRNGISIVPPMPLENSLIQVVGITEAGTYLEAASTVIPFVSPARAVFIRTPSTSPLYLSVATLMEKIVGPLSTGSLRLASTDVRVNPIVRFNYFSNPVDVERCVNGTRKIGDVLRSRSMEDFMFREWFGARNFRYVGPALPVDLSDFTQMADFCRRTVSTIWHYHGGCVMGKVVDRDYHLIGVGAIRVVDGSTLTVSPGTNPQATLMMLGRYLGLKIIRERKKGH
;
A
#
# COMPACT_ATOMS: atom_id res chain seq x y z
N MET A 1 76.55 -7.91 6.50
CA MET A 1 75.48 -8.83 6.09
C MET A 1 74.23 -8.00 5.78
N LYS A 2 74.06 -7.47 4.56
CA LYS A 2 73.24 -7.99 3.44
C LYS A 2 71.79 -8.41 3.82
N LYS A 3 70.83 -7.48 3.53
CA LYS A 3 69.42 -7.59 3.08
C LYS A 3 68.43 -8.47 3.90
N PRO A 4 67.08 -8.21 3.93
CA PRO A 4 66.28 -7.46 2.93
C PRO A 4 65.16 -6.55 3.51
N VAL A 5 65.16 -5.26 3.18
CA VAL A 5 63.97 -4.38 3.31
C VAL A 5 63.34 -4.08 1.93
N CYS A 6 63.96 -4.55 0.84
CA CYS A 6 63.58 -4.17 -0.53
C CYS A 6 62.50 -5.06 -1.18
N LEU A 7 62.11 -6.20 -0.59
CA LEU A 7 61.10 -7.08 -1.19
C LEU A 7 59.65 -6.69 -0.82
N PHE A 8 59.43 -6.02 0.32
CA PHE A 8 58.08 -5.74 0.81
C PHE A 8 57.40 -4.57 0.09
N LEU A 9 58.17 -3.56 -0.35
CA LEU A 9 57.61 -2.44 -1.12
C LEU A 9 57.23 -2.82 -2.55
N ILE A 10 57.92 -3.79 -3.16
CA ILE A 10 57.64 -4.18 -4.56
C ILE A 10 56.32 -4.98 -4.66
N HIS A 11 55.96 -5.77 -3.64
CA HIS A 11 54.67 -6.48 -3.61
C HIS A 11 53.47 -5.57 -3.35
N ILE A 12 53.62 -4.51 -2.55
CA ILE A 12 52.52 -3.56 -2.29
C ILE A 12 52.24 -2.68 -3.52
N VAL A 13 53.29 -2.28 -4.26
CA VAL A 13 53.10 -1.47 -5.48
C VAL A 13 52.49 -2.30 -6.62
N PHE A 14 52.83 -3.59 -6.76
CA PHE A 14 52.19 -4.47 -7.74
C PHE A 14 50.71 -4.78 -7.42
N LEU A 15 50.33 -4.90 -6.14
CA LEU A 15 48.93 -5.14 -5.75
C LEU A 15 48.03 -3.91 -6.00
N VAL A 16 48.57 -2.70 -5.78
CA VAL A 16 47.85 -1.43 -6.03
C VAL A 16 47.71 -1.14 -7.53
N LEU A 17 48.69 -1.53 -8.36
CA LEU A 17 48.63 -1.40 -9.82
C LEU A 17 47.71 -2.45 -10.49
N PHE A 18 47.53 -3.63 -9.90
CA PHE A 18 46.55 -4.62 -10.41
C PHE A 18 45.10 -4.30 -9.99
N CYS A 19 44.87 -3.72 -8.80
CA CYS A 19 43.52 -3.30 -8.37
C CYS A 19 43.00 -2.05 -9.10
N SER A 20 43.89 -1.22 -9.66
CA SER A 20 43.51 -0.03 -10.43
C SER A 20 43.15 -0.33 -11.89
N LEU A 21 43.45 -1.54 -12.40
CA LEU A 21 43.09 -1.96 -13.77
C LEU A 21 41.76 -2.71 -13.88
N PHE A 22 41.08 -3.04 -12.77
CA PHE A 22 39.75 -3.68 -12.77
C PHE A 22 38.62 -2.82 -12.18
N SER A 23 38.87 -1.53 -11.93
CA SER A 23 37.88 -0.63 -11.33
C SER A 23 37.40 0.45 -12.29
N HIS A 24 37.18 0.10 -13.56
CA HIS A 24 36.45 0.94 -14.51
C HIS A 24 35.52 0.07 -15.37
N ALA A 25 34.78 -0.84 -14.74
CA ALA A 25 33.48 -1.20 -15.31
C ALA A 25 32.66 0.09 -15.28
N ARG A 26 32.54 0.76 -16.44
CA ARG A 26 31.55 1.82 -16.61
C ARG A 26 30.23 1.25 -16.08
N PRO A 27 29.47 1.97 -15.23
CA PRO A 27 28.14 1.52 -14.88
C PRO A 27 27.42 1.25 -16.19
N ILE A 28 27.02 0.00 -16.42
CA ILE A 28 26.12 -0.35 -17.51
C ILE A 28 24.95 0.61 -17.33
N PRO A 29 24.61 1.45 -18.32
CA PRO A 29 23.42 2.28 -18.21
C PRO A 29 22.28 1.34 -17.88
N GLN A 30 21.70 1.47 -16.69
CA GLN A 30 20.50 0.71 -16.38
C GLN A 30 19.46 1.20 -17.37
N THR A 31 19.22 0.41 -18.41
CA THR A 31 18.12 0.64 -19.34
C THR A 31 16.86 0.62 -18.50
N GLY A 32 16.21 1.78 -18.38
CA GLY A 32 14.96 1.89 -17.64
C GLY A 32 13.89 0.94 -18.20
N PRO A 33 12.82 0.67 -17.43
CA PRO A 33 11.74 -0.18 -17.92
C PRO A 33 11.15 0.37 -19.22
N ASP A 34 10.73 -0.53 -20.10
CA ASP A 34 10.29 -0.21 -21.46
C ASP A 34 9.15 0.81 -21.49
N TYR A 35 8.27 0.79 -20.47
CA TYR A 35 7.17 1.74 -20.40
C TYR A 35 7.60 3.21 -20.36
N LEU A 36 8.84 3.51 -19.95
CA LEU A 36 9.33 4.90 -19.91
C LEU A 36 9.43 5.52 -21.31
N LYS A 37 9.45 4.73 -22.38
CA LYS A 37 9.50 5.22 -23.77
C LYS A 37 8.28 6.05 -24.17
N PHE A 38 7.16 5.90 -23.47
CA PHE A 38 5.92 6.64 -23.70
C PHE A 38 5.44 7.43 -22.47
N VAL A 39 6.35 7.65 -21.50
CA VAL A 39 6.12 8.54 -20.35
C VAL A 39 6.77 9.88 -20.63
N LEU A 40 5.97 10.95 -20.57
CA LEU A 40 6.38 12.31 -20.85
C LEU A 40 5.94 13.24 -19.70
N ASN A 41 6.63 14.36 -19.52
CA ASN A 41 6.14 15.39 -18.61
C ASN A 41 4.86 16.02 -19.18
N ALA A 42 3.88 16.34 -18.33
CA ALA A 42 2.67 17.05 -18.73
C ALA A 42 2.95 18.33 -19.56
N THR A 43 4.07 19.01 -19.33
CA THR A 43 4.47 20.21 -20.10
C THR A 43 4.84 19.94 -21.56
N GLU A 44 5.10 18.69 -21.93
CA GLU A 44 5.47 18.27 -23.29
C GLU A 44 4.24 17.95 -24.15
N PHE A 45 3.05 17.83 -23.54
CA PHE A 45 1.81 17.57 -24.25
C PHE A 45 1.27 18.84 -24.90
N PRO A 46 0.58 18.73 -26.05
CA PRO A 46 -0.13 19.86 -26.64
C PRO A 46 -1.24 20.37 -25.70
N PRO A 47 -1.64 21.65 -25.81
CA PRO A 47 -2.72 22.22 -25.00
C PRO A 47 -4.08 21.51 -25.16
N GLU A 48 -4.30 20.85 -26.30
CA GLU A 48 -5.52 20.13 -26.63
C GLU A 48 -5.19 18.88 -27.46
N ASP A 49 -5.80 17.74 -27.13
CA ASP A 49 -5.65 16.47 -27.85
C ASP A 49 -6.82 15.53 -27.52
N TYR A 50 -6.96 14.48 -28.32
CA TYR A 50 -8.12 13.58 -28.34
C TYR A 50 -7.71 12.12 -28.18
N TYR A 51 -8.40 11.42 -27.29
CA TYR A 51 -8.16 10.03 -26.96
C TYR A 51 -9.50 9.30 -26.88
N ASP A 52 -9.48 8.00 -27.15
CA ASP A 52 -10.65 7.15 -26.95
C ASP A 52 -10.95 7.02 -25.45
N TYR A 53 -9.89 6.95 -24.63
CA TYR A 53 -9.97 6.81 -23.19
C TYR A 53 -8.93 7.68 -22.48
N ILE A 54 -9.38 8.42 -21.46
CA ILE A 54 -8.51 9.16 -20.55
C ILE A 54 -8.65 8.54 -19.15
N VAL A 55 -7.55 8.00 -18.64
CA VAL A 55 -7.46 7.41 -17.29
C VAL A 55 -6.81 8.44 -16.37
N VAL A 56 -7.54 8.88 -15.35
CA VAL A 56 -7.04 9.85 -14.37
C VAL A 56 -6.54 9.13 -13.13
N GLY A 57 -5.23 9.15 -12.92
CA GLY A 57 -4.51 8.47 -11.84
C GLY A 57 -3.76 7.24 -12.34
N GLY A 58 -2.43 7.33 -12.42
CA GLY A 58 -1.53 6.23 -12.74
C GLY A 58 -1.29 5.32 -11.54
N GLY A 59 -2.35 4.92 -10.85
CA GLY A 59 -2.29 4.18 -9.59
C GLY A 59 -2.40 2.67 -9.74
N THR A 60 -2.62 1.99 -8.61
CA THR A 60 -2.74 0.52 -8.49
C THR A 60 -3.74 -0.07 -9.51
N THR A 61 -4.86 0.60 -9.75
CA THR A 61 -5.89 0.16 -10.72
C THR A 61 -5.75 0.83 -12.09
N GLY A 62 -5.29 2.10 -12.11
CA GLY A 62 -5.19 2.88 -13.35
C GLY A 62 -4.14 2.36 -14.34
N CYS A 63 -2.97 1.92 -13.85
CA CYS A 63 -1.94 1.36 -14.71
C CYS A 63 -2.39 0.09 -15.47
N PRO A 64 -2.88 -0.98 -14.81
CA PRO A 64 -3.35 -2.16 -15.54
C PRO A 64 -4.58 -1.88 -16.42
N LEU A 65 -5.45 -0.95 -16.04
CA LEU A 65 -6.57 -0.51 -16.88
C LEU A 65 -6.08 0.14 -18.17
N ALA A 66 -5.18 1.11 -18.07
CA ALA A 66 -4.62 1.82 -19.23
C ALA A 66 -3.83 0.88 -20.15
N ALA A 67 -2.98 0.01 -19.57
CA ALA A 67 -2.26 -1.00 -20.33
C ALA A 67 -3.20 -1.93 -21.09
N THR A 68 -4.31 -2.34 -20.47
CA THR A 68 -5.32 -3.20 -21.09
C THR A 68 -6.06 -2.48 -22.22
N LEU A 69 -6.57 -1.26 -21.99
CA LEU A 69 -7.29 -0.49 -23.00
C LEU A 69 -6.41 -0.14 -24.22
N SER A 70 -5.12 0.09 -24.02
CA SER A 70 -4.17 0.41 -25.10
C SER A 70 -4.06 -0.69 -26.16
N GLN A 71 -4.46 -1.92 -25.84
CA GLN A 71 -4.46 -3.04 -26.79
C GLN A 71 -5.45 -2.84 -27.95
N SER A 72 -6.41 -1.93 -27.82
CA SER A 72 -7.45 -1.70 -28.85
C SER A 72 -7.76 -0.23 -29.11
N TYR A 73 -7.30 0.68 -28.25
CA TYR A 73 -7.71 2.09 -28.28
C TYR A 73 -6.56 3.04 -27.98
N ARG A 74 -6.70 4.31 -28.40
CA ARG A 74 -5.76 5.39 -28.05
C ARG A 74 -6.04 5.88 -26.62
N VAL A 75 -5.09 5.72 -25.72
CA VAL A 75 -5.22 5.95 -24.27
C VAL A 75 -4.26 7.02 -23.78
N LEU A 76 -4.78 7.95 -22.98
CA LEU A 76 -3.98 8.87 -22.17
C LEU A 76 -4.09 8.48 -20.69
N LEU A 77 -2.95 8.26 -20.03
CA LEU A 77 -2.87 8.08 -18.58
C LEU A 77 -2.28 9.33 -17.94
N LEU A 78 -3.00 9.95 -17.01
CA LEU A 78 -2.58 11.15 -16.30
C LEU A 78 -2.20 10.82 -14.87
N GLU A 79 -0.96 11.09 -14.46
CA GLU A 79 -0.48 10.92 -13.09
C GLU A 79 0.09 12.23 -12.54
N ARG A 80 -0.37 12.62 -11.34
CA ARG A 80 0.04 13.87 -10.71
C ARG A 80 1.45 13.85 -10.12
N GLY A 81 1.97 12.67 -9.79
CA GLY A 81 3.33 12.46 -9.31
C GLY A 81 4.34 12.20 -10.43
N GLY A 82 5.61 12.04 -10.05
CA GLY A 82 6.69 11.63 -10.94
C GLY A 82 6.74 10.12 -11.21
N VAL A 83 7.91 9.65 -11.65
CA VAL A 83 8.19 8.21 -11.88
C VAL A 83 8.93 7.56 -10.70
N THR A 84 8.89 6.22 -10.64
CA THR A 84 9.61 5.43 -9.64
C THR A 84 11.08 5.22 -9.97
N PHE A 85 11.38 5.08 -11.28
CA PHE A 85 12.71 4.74 -11.77
C PHE A 85 13.76 5.78 -11.33
N GLY A 86 14.91 5.28 -10.85
CA GLY A 86 16.00 6.11 -10.34
C GLY A 86 15.88 6.50 -8.85
N LYS A 87 14.73 6.26 -8.19
CA LYS A 87 14.55 6.54 -6.76
C LYS A 87 14.85 5.28 -5.93
N HIS A 88 16.11 5.13 -5.48
CA HIS A 88 16.59 3.90 -4.79
C HIS A 88 15.71 3.46 -3.61
N ASN A 89 15.35 4.39 -2.70
CA ASN A 89 14.52 4.07 -1.53
C ASN A 89 13.13 3.57 -1.93
N LEU A 90 12.53 4.17 -2.95
CA LEU A 90 11.21 3.80 -3.43
C LEU A 90 11.21 2.40 -4.08
N MET A 91 12.30 2.07 -4.77
CA MET A 91 12.47 0.80 -5.47
C MET A 91 13.02 -0.33 -4.59
N SER A 92 13.20 -0.14 -3.28
CA SER A 92 13.77 -1.15 -2.37
C SER A 92 12.88 -1.37 -1.14
N GLN A 93 12.81 -2.62 -0.67
CA GLN A 93 12.13 -2.97 0.60
C GLN A 93 12.71 -2.21 1.80
N ASP A 94 14.02 -1.93 1.78
CA ASP A 94 14.70 -1.22 2.87
C ASP A 94 14.33 0.26 2.92
N GLY A 95 13.87 0.80 1.80
CA GLY A 95 13.41 2.17 1.71
C GLY A 95 11.92 2.35 2.01
N PHE A 96 11.20 1.33 2.49
CA PHE A 96 9.76 1.44 2.79
C PHE A 96 9.45 2.58 3.76
N LEU A 97 10.09 2.60 4.94
CA LEU A 97 9.83 3.65 5.94
C LEU A 97 10.34 5.03 5.50
N SER A 98 11.48 5.10 4.81
CA SER A 98 12.00 6.37 4.30
C SER A 98 11.10 6.94 3.22
N THR A 99 10.49 6.09 2.38
CA THR A 99 9.50 6.49 1.38
C THR A 99 8.23 7.07 2.00
N LEU A 100 7.74 6.49 3.11
CA LEU A 100 6.57 7.02 3.82
C LEU A 100 6.84 8.35 4.54
N ASN A 101 8.10 8.61 4.88
CA ASN A 101 8.55 9.86 5.51
C ASN A 101 9.04 10.91 4.48
N ASP A 102 9.32 10.50 3.24
CA ASP A 102 9.56 11.41 2.13
C ASP A 102 8.21 11.96 1.65
N VAL A 103 7.79 13.00 2.35
CA VAL A 103 6.52 13.71 2.15
C VAL A 103 6.79 15.21 1.99
N ASP A 104 5.78 15.93 1.51
CA ASP A 104 5.70 17.39 1.54
C ASP A 104 6.62 18.18 0.58
N THR A 105 7.45 17.53 -0.24
CA THR A 105 8.06 18.20 -1.41
C THR A 105 7.17 18.05 -2.65
N PHE A 106 7.48 18.70 -3.77
CA PHE A 106 6.71 18.52 -5.02
C PHE A 106 6.87 17.11 -5.61
N ASP A 107 8.07 16.52 -5.48
CA ASP A 107 8.42 15.24 -6.10
C ASP A 107 8.41 14.04 -5.12
N SER A 108 7.99 14.28 -3.86
CA SER A 108 7.82 13.22 -2.87
C SER A 108 6.79 12.19 -3.35
N PRO A 109 7.12 10.88 -3.30
CA PRO A 109 6.27 9.81 -3.81
C PRO A 109 5.07 9.50 -2.90
N ALA A 110 5.13 9.94 -1.65
CA ALA A 110 4.04 9.88 -0.69
C ALA A 110 3.49 11.28 -0.40
N GLN A 111 2.21 11.33 -0.03
CA GLN A 111 1.55 12.51 0.50
C GLN A 111 0.92 12.17 1.84
N ALA A 112 1.44 12.72 2.93
CA ALA A 112 0.90 12.55 4.26
C ALA A 112 -0.44 13.28 4.43
N PHE A 113 -1.30 12.75 5.27
CA PHE A 113 -2.49 13.44 5.79
C PHE A 113 -2.83 12.90 7.18
N MET A 114 -3.65 13.62 7.93
CA MET A 114 -4.19 13.17 9.21
C MET A 114 -5.70 13.17 9.11
N SER A 115 -6.36 12.07 9.51
CA SER A 115 -7.82 12.07 9.57
C SER A 115 -8.32 12.99 10.71
N GLU A 116 -9.58 13.41 10.67
CA GLU A 116 -10.21 14.16 11.77
C GLU A 116 -10.30 13.33 13.06
N ASP A 117 -10.08 12.02 12.98
CA ASP A 117 -9.94 11.12 14.13
C ASP A 117 -8.55 11.24 14.80
N GLY A 118 -7.62 12.01 14.23
CA GLY A 118 -6.26 12.20 14.75
C GLY A 118 -5.27 11.10 14.34
N VAL A 119 -5.62 10.23 13.38
CA VAL A 119 -4.77 9.13 12.92
C VAL A 119 -3.92 9.57 11.72
N PRO A 120 -2.57 9.57 11.82
CA PRO A 120 -1.69 9.85 10.70
C PRO A 120 -1.79 8.79 9.61
N ASN A 121 -1.75 9.22 8.35
CA ASN A 121 -1.97 8.39 7.19
C ASN A 121 -1.15 8.90 5.99
N ALA A 122 -1.02 8.11 4.94
CA ALA A 122 -0.27 8.44 3.74
C ALA A 122 -0.93 7.86 2.50
N ARG A 123 -0.80 8.56 1.36
CA ARG A 123 -1.26 8.10 0.05
C ARG A 123 -0.19 8.25 -1.01
N GLY A 124 -0.22 7.39 -2.03
CA GLY A 124 0.70 7.50 -3.17
C GLY A 124 0.51 8.80 -3.97
N ARG A 125 1.62 9.34 -4.46
CA ARG A 125 1.71 10.45 -5.41
C ARG A 125 2.92 10.23 -6.33
N VAL A 126 2.84 9.17 -7.11
CA VAL A 126 3.87 8.69 -8.04
C VAL A 126 3.20 7.71 -8.99
N LEU A 127 3.75 7.52 -10.20
CA LEU A 127 3.31 6.46 -11.11
C LEU A 127 3.43 5.09 -10.42
N GLY A 128 2.37 4.28 -10.53
CA GLY A 128 2.13 3.08 -9.71
C GLY A 128 1.27 3.34 -8.47
N GLY A 129 1.08 4.59 -8.07
CA GLY A 129 0.26 5.00 -6.92
C GLY A 129 0.69 4.36 -5.61
N SER A 130 -0.27 3.99 -4.76
CA SER A 130 0.03 3.40 -3.45
C SER A 130 0.75 2.05 -3.54
N SER A 131 0.67 1.31 -4.66
CA SER A 131 1.47 0.08 -4.86
C SER A 131 2.98 0.36 -4.90
N ALA A 132 3.39 1.57 -5.27
CA ALA A 132 4.78 1.96 -5.30
C ALA A 132 5.35 2.29 -3.91
N ILE A 133 4.51 2.51 -2.89
CA ILE A 133 4.97 2.92 -1.54
C ILE A 133 4.55 1.93 -0.43
N ASN A 134 3.78 0.89 -0.75
CA ASN A 134 3.21 -0.03 0.25
C ASN A 134 4.23 -1.04 0.81
N ALA A 135 3.74 -1.95 1.66
CA ALA A 135 4.56 -3.01 2.27
C ALA A 135 4.68 -4.29 1.42
N GLY A 136 4.19 -4.29 0.17
CA GLY A 136 4.43 -5.34 -0.83
C GLY A 136 3.67 -6.67 -0.67
N PHE A 137 3.01 -6.95 0.45
CA PHE A 137 2.30 -8.21 0.63
C PHE A 137 1.13 -8.39 -0.35
N TYR A 138 1.08 -9.54 -1.01
CA TYR A 138 0.12 -9.86 -2.06
C TYR A 138 -0.73 -11.07 -1.67
N SER A 139 -2.05 -10.89 -1.71
CA SER A 139 -3.04 -11.95 -1.55
C SER A 139 -4.26 -11.62 -2.41
N ARG A 140 -4.79 -12.61 -3.12
CA ARG A 140 -6.08 -12.52 -3.82
C ARG A 140 -7.20 -12.23 -2.84
N ALA A 141 -8.34 -11.81 -3.38
CA ALA A 141 -9.50 -11.46 -2.58
C ALA A 141 -10.07 -12.68 -1.84
N ASP A 142 -10.67 -12.43 -0.67
CA ASP A 142 -11.61 -13.37 -0.04
C ASP A 142 -12.70 -13.74 -1.04
N PRO A 143 -13.00 -15.03 -1.31
CA PRO A 143 -14.14 -15.42 -2.14
C PRO A 143 -15.47 -14.74 -1.76
N ALA A 144 -15.68 -14.44 -0.48
CA ALA A 144 -16.87 -13.72 -0.01
C ALA A 144 -16.94 -12.27 -0.53
N PHE A 145 -15.81 -11.65 -0.87
CA PHE A 145 -15.76 -10.31 -1.48
C PHE A 145 -16.57 -10.26 -2.76
N PHE A 146 -16.42 -11.23 -3.66
CA PHE A 146 -17.11 -11.24 -4.96
C PHE A 146 -18.63 -11.34 -4.79
N GLN A 147 -19.10 -12.02 -3.76
CA GLN A 147 -20.52 -12.14 -3.44
C GLN A 147 -21.09 -10.85 -2.83
N GLN A 148 -20.29 -10.15 -2.03
CA GLN A 148 -20.71 -8.97 -1.26
C GLN A 148 -20.49 -7.64 -2.00
N SER A 149 -19.65 -7.61 -3.03
CA SER A 149 -19.29 -6.35 -3.72
C SER A 149 -20.43 -5.74 -4.53
N GLY A 150 -21.50 -6.51 -4.79
CA GLY A 150 -22.66 -6.06 -5.58
C GLY A 150 -22.43 -6.04 -7.10
N VAL A 151 -21.33 -6.62 -7.58
CA VAL A 151 -20.97 -6.75 -8.99
C VAL A 151 -21.21 -8.18 -9.45
N GLU A 152 -21.73 -8.34 -10.66
CA GLU A 152 -21.82 -9.63 -11.33
C GLU A 152 -20.47 -9.95 -11.98
N TRP A 153 -19.65 -10.74 -11.28
CA TRP A 153 -18.31 -11.07 -11.71
C TRP A 153 -18.30 -12.25 -12.68
N ASP A 154 -17.58 -12.08 -13.78
CA ASP A 154 -17.09 -13.20 -14.59
C ASP A 154 -15.79 -13.70 -13.94
N LEU A 155 -15.89 -14.76 -13.13
CA LEU A 155 -14.77 -15.28 -12.36
C LEU A 155 -13.64 -15.83 -13.23
N ASP A 156 -13.91 -16.22 -14.47
CA ASP A 156 -12.87 -16.66 -15.40
C ASP A 156 -11.98 -15.48 -15.83
N ILE A 157 -12.59 -14.32 -16.11
CA ILE A 157 -11.82 -13.09 -16.39
C ILE A 157 -11.09 -12.62 -15.13
N VAL A 158 -11.71 -12.73 -13.95
CA VAL A 158 -11.08 -12.37 -12.67
C VAL A 158 -9.79 -13.18 -12.47
N ASN A 159 -9.86 -14.51 -12.65
CA ASN A 159 -8.70 -15.38 -12.50
C ASN A 159 -7.61 -15.06 -13.53
N GLN A 160 -7.97 -14.89 -14.80
CA GLN A 160 -7.02 -14.46 -15.86
C GLN A 160 -6.38 -13.10 -15.56
N ALA A 161 -7.12 -12.20 -14.91
CA ALA A 161 -6.61 -10.89 -14.54
C ALA A 161 -5.65 -10.97 -13.33
N TYR A 162 -5.93 -11.83 -12.34
CA TYR A 162 -4.98 -12.11 -11.26
C TYR A 162 -3.70 -12.75 -11.79
N GLU A 163 -3.81 -13.83 -12.57
CA GLU A 163 -2.67 -14.56 -13.13
C GLU A 163 -1.75 -13.64 -13.92
N TRP A 164 -2.31 -12.75 -14.75
CA TRP A 164 -1.51 -11.77 -15.49
C TRP A 164 -0.76 -10.78 -14.59
N VAL A 165 -1.34 -10.34 -13.48
CA VAL A 165 -0.62 -9.48 -12.51
C VAL A 165 0.47 -10.29 -11.80
N GLU A 166 0.17 -11.53 -11.45
CA GLU A 166 1.06 -12.41 -10.69
C GLU A 166 2.30 -12.77 -11.48
N GLU A 167 2.14 -13.16 -12.74
CA GLU A 167 3.23 -13.45 -13.67
C GLU A 167 4.15 -12.26 -13.88
N ALA A 168 3.61 -11.03 -13.85
CA ALA A 168 4.37 -9.83 -14.12
C ALA A 168 5.21 -9.35 -12.93
N ILE A 169 4.65 -9.37 -11.71
CA ILE A 169 5.23 -8.62 -10.57
C ILE A 169 5.12 -9.28 -9.20
N VAL A 170 4.68 -10.54 -9.10
CA VAL A 170 4.50 -11.22 -7.80
C VAL A 170 5.51 -12.33 -7.61
N PHE A 171 6.14 -12.34 -6.45
CA PHE A 171 7.23 -13.24 -6.10
C PHE A 171 6.90 -13.97 -4.80
N ARG A 172 7.42 -15.20 -4.68
CA ARG A 172 7.42 -15.93 -3.42
C ARG A 172 8.52 -15.35 -2.51
N PRO A 173 8.19 -14.85 -1.31
CA PRO A 173 9.21 -14.34 -0.39
C PRO A 173 10.00 -15.48 0.26
N GLU A 174 11.25 -15.19 0.60
CA GLU A 174 12.06 -16.03 1.49
C GLU A 174 11.86 -15.59 2.95
N LEU A 175 11.43 -16.53 3.80
CA LEU A 175 11.23 -16.24 5.22
C LEU A 175 12.57 -16.22 5.95
N ARG A 176 12.78 -15.14 6.69
CA ARG A 176 13.90 -14.99 7.64
C ARG A 176 13.42 -15.23 9.08
N ASN A 177 14.31 -15.01 10.05
CA ASN A 177 14.10 -15.39 11.46
C ASN A 177 12.77 -14.87 12.04
N TRP A 178 12.48 -13.58 11.87
CA TRP A 178 11.27 -12.96 12.45
C TRP A 178 9.98 -13.54 11.84
N GLN A 179 9.88 -13.58 10.52
CA GLN A 179 8.68 -14.08 9.84
C GLN A 179 8.48 -15.59 10.09
N SER A 180 9.57 -16.36 10.19
CA SER A 180 9.49 -17.79 10.55
C SER A 180 8.97 -18.00 11.98
N ALA A 181 9.48 -17.22 12.94
CA ALA A 181 8.99 -17.28 14.31
C ALA A 181 7.51 -16.87 14.42
N VAL A 182 7.09 -15.85 13.67
CA VAL A 182 5.68 -15.43 13.59
C VAL A 182 4.80 -16.52 13.02
N ARG A 183 5.21 -17.19 11.93
CA ARG A 183 4.50 -18.36 11.39
C ARG A 183 4.29 -19.42 12.46
N ASP A 184 5.36 -19.81 13.14
CA ASP A 184 5.30 -20.88 14.15
C ASP A 184 4.46 -20.44 15.36
N GLY A 185 4.56 -19.17 15.75
CA GLY A 185 3.79 -18.61 16.86
C GLY A 185 2.30 -18.50 16.56
N LEU A 186 1.93 -18.22 15.31
CA LEU A 186 0.54 -18.26 14.85
C LEU A 186 -0.05 -19.67 14.94
N LEU A 187 0.72 -20.69 14.52
CA LEU A 187 0.30 -22.08 14.60
C LEU A 187 0.17 -22.54 16.07
N GLU A 188 1.14 -22.21 16.92
CA GLU A 188 1.06 -22.48 18.35
C GLU A 188 -0.10 -21.75 19.04
N ALA A 189 -0.51 -20.58 18.53
CA ALA A 189 -1.68 -19.84 18.98
C ALA A 189 -3.02 -20.36 18.39
N GLY A 190 -2.99 -21.46 17.64
CA GLY A 190 -4.17 -22.12 17.07
C GLY A 190 -4.72 -21.48 15.79
N VAL A 191 -3.93 -20.68 15.07
CA VAL A 191 -4.32 -20.13 13.76
C VAL A 191 -3.99 -21.14 12.67
N GLU A 192 -4.77 -22.23 12.65
CA GLU A 192 -4.58 -23.39 11.77
C GLU A 192 -5.64 -23.43 10.65
N PRO A 193 -5.40 -24.16 9.55
CA PRO A 193 -4.21 -24.96 9.22
C PRO A 193 -3.03 -24.12 8.67
N TYR A 194 -1.84 -24.72 8.59
CA TYR A 194 -0.74 -24.16 7.80
C TYR A 194 -0.88 -24.56 6.33
N THR A 195 -1.08 -23.59 5.43
CA THR A 195 -1.27 -23.88 4.00
C THR A 195 -0.02 -23.69 3.15
N GLY A 196 1.14 -23.43 3.77
CA GLY A 196 2.36 -23.13 3.02
C GLY A 196 2.30 -21.80 2.28
N PHE A 197 2.89 -21.74 1.08
CA PHE A 197 2.79 -20.58 0.19
C PHE A 197 1.47 -20.61 -0.58
N SER A 198 0.68 -19.55 -0.46
CA SER A 198 -0.58 -19.41 -1.18
C SER A 198 -0.93 -17.95 -1.44
N LEU A 199 -1.30 -17.64 -2.68
CA LEU A 199 -1.84 -16.34 -3.06
C LEU A 199 -3.33 -16.22 -2.68
N GLU A 200 -4.03 -17.34 -2.52
CA GLU A 200 -5.46 -17.36 -2.19
C GLU A 200 -5.73 -16.89 -0.75
N HIS A 201 -6.85 -16.20 -0.55
CA HIS A 201 -7.31 -15.87 0.80
C HIS A 201 -7.85 -17.11 1.49
N VAL A 202 -7.15 -17.59 2.53
CA VAL A 202 -7.52 -18.81 3.25
C VAL A 202 -7.41 -18.61 4.75
N VAL A 203 -8.41 -19.05 5.50
CA VAL A 203 -8.35 -19.13 6.97
C VAL A 203 -7.22 -20.07 7.39
N GLY A 204 -6.49 -19.70 8.43
CA GLY A 204 -5.28 -20.38 8.91
C GLY A 204 -4.03 -19.53 8.73
N THR A 205 -2.87 -20.16 8.78
CA THR A 205 -1.56 -19.50 8.63
C THR A 205 -1.00 -19.79 7.24
N LYS A 206 -0.53 -18.74 6.55
CA LYS A 206 0.07 -18.87 5.23
C LYS A 206 1.24 -17.92 5.01
N ILE A 207 2.06 -18.26 4.01
CA ILE A 207 3.01 -17.35 3.37
C ILE A 207 2.31 -16.76 2.14
N GLY A 208 2.19 -15.43 2.09
CA GLY A 208 1.61 -14.73 0.94
C GLY A 208 2.64 -14.47 -0.17
N GLY A 209 2.17 -13.86 -1.26
CA GLY A 209 3.04 -13.29 -2.28
C GLY A 209 3.66 -11.98 -1.82
N SER A 210 4.67 -11.53 -2.54
CA SER A 210 5.33 -10.24 -2.34
C SER A 210 5.52 -9.55 -3.69
N THR A 211 5.31 -8.24 -3.76
CA THR A 211 5.73 -7.43 -4.91
C THR A 211 7.16 -6.89 -4.77
N PHE A 212 7.93 -7.45 -3.82
CA PHE A 212 9.38 -7.34 -3.80
C PHE A 212 9.99 -8.65 -4.27
N ASP A 213 10.95 -8.58 -5.19
CA ASP A 213 11.68 -9.74 -5.70
C ASP A 213 12.76 -10.22 -4.72
N GLY A 214 13.45 -11.31 -5.06
CA GLY A 214 14.50 -11.91 -4.21
C GLY A 214 15.71 -10.99 -3.94
N SER A 215 15.88 -9.90 -4.71
CA SER A 215 16.90 -8.88 -4.45
C SER A 215 16.42 -7.77 -3.49
N GLY A 216 15.15 -7.82 -3.09
CA GLY A 216 14.49 -6.76 -2.32
C GLY A 216 14.04 -5.58 -3.18
N ARG A 217 14.11 -5.69 -4.51
CA ARG A 217 13.63 -4.65 -5.43
C ARG A 217 12.11 -4.70 -5.52
N ARG A 218 11.48 -3.53 -5.42
CA ARG A 218 10.04 -3.34 -5.57
C ARG A 218 9.63 -3.42 -7.04
N HIS A 219 8.53 -4.10 -7.28
CA HIS A 219 7.71 -4.03 -8.48
C HIS A 219 6.34 -3.47 -8.08
N SER A 220 5.79 -2.60 -8.91
CA SER A 220 4.56 -1.85 -8.63
C SER A 220 3.60 -1.96 -9.81
N ALA A 221 2.41 -1.38 -9.67
CA ALA A 221 1.47 -1.31 -10.79
C ALA A 221 2.03 -0.54 -12.00
N ALA A 222 3.06 0.32 -11.83
CA ALA A 222 3.73 0.98 -12.96
C ALA A 222 4.40 -0.03 -13.90
N ASP A 223 4.97 -1.11 -13.36
CA ASP A 223 5.65 -2.15 -14.15
C ASP A 223 4.68 -2.91 -15.07
N LEU A 224 3.38 -2.93 -14.74
CA LEU A 224 2.32 -3.49 -15.58
C LEU A 224 2.12 -2.71 -16.89
N LEU A 225 2.60 -1.46 -16.96
CA LEU A 225 2.61 -0.68 -18.20
C LEU A 225 3.60 -1.24 -19.24
N ASN A 226 4.57 -2.09 -18.86
CA ASN A 226 5.44 -2.75 -19.82
C ASN A 226 4.67 -3.66 -20.79
N HIS A 227 3.45 -4.06 -20.43
CA HIS A 227 2.55 -4.84 -21.28
C HIS A 227 1.60 -3.99 -22.12
N ALA A 228 1.69 -2.65 -22.05
CA ALA A 228 0.89 -1.76 -22.86
C ALA A 228 1.36 -1.75 -24.32
N ASN A 229 0.45 -1.44 -25.25
CA ASN A 229 0.85 -1.16 -26.62
C ASN A 229 1.36 0.29 -26.71
N GLY A 230 2.68 0.46 -26.75
CA GLY A 230 3.34 1.77 -26.80
C GLY A 230 2.94 2.69 -27.96
N ALA A 231 2.39 2.14 -29.05
CA ALA A 231 1.87 2.96 -30.16
C ALA A 231 0.52 3.62 -29.84
N ASN A 232 -0.20 3.09 -28.85
CA ASN A 232 -1.57 3.46 -28.52
C ASN A 232 -1.70 4.12 -27.14
N ILE A 233 -0.62 4.25 -26.38
CA ILE A 233 -0.66 4.84 -25.04
C ILE A 233 0.34 5.98 -24.91
N GLN A 234 -0.07 7.02 -24.20
CA GLN A 234 0.83 8.03 -23.66
C GLN A 234 0.55 8.21 -22.17
N VAL A 235 1.60 8.43 -21.39
CA VAL A 235 1.53 8.67 -19.95
C VAL A 235 2.09 10.05 -19.64
N ALA A 236 1.25 10.93 -19.08
CA ALA A 236 1.67 12.24 -18.62
C ALA A 236 1.92 12.20 -17.11
N VAL A 237 3.17 12.40 -16.69
CA VAL A 237 3.55 12.58 -15.28
C VAL A 237 3.58 14.06 -14.89
N TYR A 238 3.46 14.34 -13.59
CA TYR A 238 3.22 15.69 -13.07
C TYR A 238 1.95 16.34 -13.63
N ALA A 239 0.98 15.53 -14.07
CA ALA A 239 -0.29 15.95 -14.65
C ALA A 239 -1.38 16.00 -13.58
N SER A 240 -1.74 17.21 -13.12
CA SER A 240 -2.87 17.42 -12.22
C SER A 240 -4.14 17.72 -13.03
N VAL A 241 -5.20 16.96 -12.80
CA VAL A 241 -6.51 17.20 -13.43
C VAL A 241 -7.32 18.13 -12.53
N GLU A 242 -7.67 19.32 -13.02
CA GLU A 242 -8.40 20.32 -12.25
C GLU A 242 -9.92 20.11 -12.29
N ARG A 243 -10.44 19.68 -13.45
CA ARG A 243 -11.89 19.52 -13.67
C ARG A 243 -12.17 18.48 -14.76
N ILE A 244 -13.29 17.76 -14.63
CA ILE A 244 -13.92 17.07 -15.78
C ILE A 244 -15.09 17.92 -16.24
N LEU A 245 -15.15 18.16 -17.55
CA LEU A 245 -16.29 18.78 -18.20
C LEU A 245 -17.03 17.69 -18.99
N LEU A 246 -18.33 17.59 -18.76
CA LEU A 246 -19.18 16.65 -19.48
C LEU A 246 -19.59 17.26 -20.82
N ALA A 247 -18.96 16.81 -21.90
CA ALA A 247 -19.52 16.89 -23.25
C ALA A 247 -20.19 15.55 -23.58
N SER A 248 -21.20 15.53 -24.46
CA SER A 248 -22.16 14.43 -24.62
C SER A 248 -21.59 13.07 -25.10
N THR A 249 -20.28 12.84 -25.17
CA THR A 249 -19.70 11.64 -25.83
C THR A 249 -18.40 11.02 -25.26
N SER A 250 -17.82 11.46 -24.13
CA SER A 250 -16.47 11.00 -23.72
C SER A 250 -16.43 10.19 -22.42
N GLN A 251 -15.80 9.00 -22.42
CA GLN A 251 -15.66 8.10 -21.24
C GLN A 251 -14.45 8.46 -20.33
N TYR A 252 -14.69 8.75 -19.04
CA TYR A 252 -13.64 9.14 -18.06
C TYR A 252 -13.58 8.20 -16.82
N PHE A 253 -12.42 8.08 -16.16
CA PHE A 253 -12.22 7.28 -14.92
C PHE A 253 -11.69 8.13 -13.76
N LYS A 254 -12.25 8.10 -12.54
CA LYS A 254 -11.81 9.05 -11.48
C LYS A 254 -12.16 8.77 -10.00
N VAL A 255 -11.44 9.46 -9.10
CA VAL A 255 -11.60 9.54 -7.62
C VAL A 255 -12.61 10.61 -7.14
N SER A 256 -13.23 10.36 -5.98
CA SER A 256 -14.28 11.15 -5.30
C SER A 256 -14.06 12.67 -5.13
N ALA A 257 -12.93 13.13 -4.57
CA ALA A 257 -12.68 14.56 -4.33
C ALA A 257 -12.74 15.38 -5.64
N LEU A 258 -12.29 14.75 -6.72
CA LEU A 258 -12.19 15.40 -8.00
C LEU A 258 -13.52 15.35 -8.78
N LEU A 259 -14.48 14.51 -8.37
CA LEU A 259 -15.88 14.63 -8.76
C LEU A 259 -16.52 15.87 -8.12
N LEU A 260 -16.29 16.08 -6.82
CA LEU A 260 -16.81 17.25 -6.09
C LEU A 260 -16.33 18.57 -6.73
N ILE A 261 -15.04 18.69 -7.01
CA ILE A 261 -14.46 19.88 -7.69
C ILE A 261 -14.99 20.05 -9.12
N SER A 262 -15.44 18.96 -9.75
CA SER A 262 -16.09 18.98 -11.07
C SER A 262 -17.60 19.23 -11.01
N GLY A 263 -18.15 19.62 -9.85
CA GLY A 263 -19.57 19.91 -9.71
C GLY A 263 -20.48 18.68 -9.64
N ILE A 264 -19.91 17.49 -9.40
CA ILE A 264 -20.64 16.22 -9.30
C ILE A 264 -20.66 15.77 -7.84
N GLY A 265 -21.81 15.93 -7.16
CA GLY A 265 -21.90 15.68 -5.72
C GLY A 265 -23.18 16.20 -5.05
N PRO A 266 -23.21 16.31 -3.71
CA PRO A 266 -24.37 16.82 -2.98
C PRO A 266 -24.60 18.29 -3.30
N ARG A 267 -25.81 18.65 -3.80
CA ARG A 267 -26.11 19.99 -4.31
C ARG A 267 -25.88 21.08 -3.26
N SER A 268 -26.44 20.90 -2.06
CA SER A 268 -26.30 21.87 -0.96
C SER A 268 -24.84 22.10 -0.57
N TYR A 269 -24.06 21.02 -0.48
CA TYR A 269 -22.63 21.07 -0.16
C TYR A 269 -21.84 21.83 -1.24
N LEU A 270 -22.00 21.46 -2.51
CA LEU A 270 -21.30 22.11 -3.62
C LEU A 270 -21.66 23.60 -3.73
N SER A 271 -22.95 23.94 -3.63
CA SER A 271 -23.41 25.33 -3.64
C SER A 271 -22.86 26.13 -2.46
N SER A 272 -22.69 25.53 -1.29
CA SER A 272 -22.09 26.21 -0.13
C SER A 272 -20.62 26.60 -0.33
N LEU A 273 -19.93 25.93 -1.27
CA LEU A 273 -18.54 26.22 -1.65
C LEU A 273 -18.44 27.08 -2.92
N GLY A 274 -19.57 27.55 -3.47
CA GLY A 274 -19.60 28.30 -4.73
C GLY A 274 -19.24 27.47 -5.96
N ILE A 275 -19.26 26.12 -5.86
CA ILE A 275 -18.97 25.23 -6.99
C ILE A 275 -20.25 25.06 -7.81
N PRO A 276 -20.25 25.36 -9.12
CA PRO A 276 -21.40 25.10 -9.98
C PRO A 276 -21.76 23.62 -9.99
N VAL A 277 -23.04 23.32 -9.75
CA VAL A 277 -23.52 21.93 -9.68
C VAL A 277 -23.82 21.44 -11.09
N SER A 278 -22.92 20.63 -11.64
CA SER A 278 -23.10 19.93 -12.91
C SER A 278 -24.06 18.75 -12.77
N TYR A 279 -23.95 17.98 -11.68
CA TYR A 279 -24.82 16.82 -11.46
C TYR A 279 -24.97 16.50 -9.98
N HIS A 280 -26.20 16.22 -9.54
CA HIS A 280 -26.47 15.92 -8.14
C HIS A 280 -26.29 14.42 -7.84
N LEU A 281 -25.24 14.08 -7.10
CA LEU A 281 -25.01 12.75 -6.52
C LEU A 281 -24.76 12.88 -5.02
N PRO A 282 -25.77 12.63 -4.16
CA PRO A 282 -25.71 12.94 -2.72
C PRO A 282 -24.69 12.11 -1.94
N TYR A 283 -24.21 10.99 -2.50
CA TYR A 283 -23.33 10.06 -1.79
C TYR A 283 -21.85 10.19 -2.17
N VAL A 284 -21.48 11.12 -3.06
CA VAL A 284 -20.06 11.36 -3.38
C VAL A 284 -19.34 11.85 -2.13
N GLY A 285 -18.24 11.18 -1.77
CA GLY A 285 -17.47 11.41 -0.56
C GLY A 285 -18.07 10.78 0.70
N GLN A 286 -19.20 10.08 0.62
CA GLN A 286 -19.79 9.37 1.75
C GLN A 286 -19.37 7.89 1.77
N TYR A 287 -19.58 7.20 2.89
CA TYR A 287 -19.19 5.79 3.07
C TYR A 287 -17.70 5.60 2.85
N LEU A 288 -16.91 6.34 3.61
CA LEU A 288 -15.46 6.18 3.62
C LEU A 288 -15.07 5.24 4.76
N TYR A 289 -14.25 4.26 4.48
CA TYR A 289 -13.85 3.21 5.41
C TYR A 289 -12.33 3.23 5.55
N ASP A 290 -11.82 2.93 6.74
CA ASP A 290 -10.43 2.53 6.93
C ASP A 290 -10.37 1.40 7.95
N ASN A 291 -9.77 0.29 7.56
CA ASN A 291 -9.63 -0.85 8.45
C ASN A 291 -8.72 -0.47 9.63
N PRO A 292 -9.22 -0.52 10.88
CA PRO A 292 -8.40 -0.32 12.05
C PRO A 292 -7.23 -1.31 12.08
N ARG A 293 -6.05 -0.79 12.46
CA ARG A 293 -4.88 -1.56 12.84
C ARG A 293 -4.60 -1.35 14.32
N ASN A 294 -4.41 -2.44 15.05
CA ASN A 294 -3.89 -2.43 16.42
C ASN A 294 -2.74 -3.41 16.53
N GLY A 295 -1.86 -3.22 17.51
CA GLY A 295 -0.70 -4.08 17.62
C GLY A 295 0.26 -3.66 18.72
N ILE A 296 1.38 -4.37 18.78
CA ILE A 296 2.48 -4.13 19.71
C ILE A 296 3.80 -4.12 18.96
N SER A 297 4.74 -3.35 19.48
CA SER A 297 6.12 -3.32 19.00
C SER A 297 7.05 -3.70 20.14
N ILE A 298 7.99 -4.60 19.87
CA ILE A 298 8.99 -5.08 20.81
C ILE A 298 10.40 -4.78 20.31
N VAL A 299 11.30 -4.52 21.26
CA VAL A 299 12.75 -4.53 21.02
C VAL A 299 13.24 -5.95 21.32
N PRO A 300 13.81 -6.67 20.35
CA PRO A 300 14.43 -7.96 20.57
C PRO A 300 15.84 -7.81 21.19
N PRO A 301 16.36 -8.83 21.90
CA PRO A 301 17.71 -8.83 22.46
C PRO A 301 18.81 -9.05 21.41
N MET A 302 18.44 -9.41 20.18
CA MET A 302 19.34 -9.58 19.04
C MET A 302 18.95 -8.64 17.88
N PRO A 303 19.91 -8.23 17.03
CA PRO A 303 19.60 -7.56 15.78
C PRO A 303 18.70 -8.44 14.91
N LEU A 304 17.64 -7.84 14.38
CA LEU A 304 16.80 -8.43 13.33
C LEU A 304 17.00 -7.70 12.03
N GLU A 305 16.96 -8.48 10.96
CA GLU A 305 16.93 -8.00 9.59
C GLU A 305 15.63 -7.23 9.33
N ASN A 306 15.67 -6.31 8.38
CA ASN A 306 14.45 -5.68 7.89
C ASN A 306 13.59 -6.74 7.18
N SER A 307 12.35 -6.90 7.60
CA SER A 307 11.37 -7.78 6.95
C SER A 307 10.01 -7.11 6.96
N LEU A 308 9.41 -6.99 5.78
CA LEU A 308 8.01 -6.57 5.65
C LEU A 308 7.10 -7.80 5.78
N ILE A 309 5.80 -7.61 5.54
CA ILE A 309 4.80 -8.65 5.73
C ILE A 309 5.04 -9.76 4.70
N GLN A 310 5.23 -10.99 5.18
CA GLN A 310 5.38 -12.19 4.36
C GLN A 310 4.46 -13.32 4.84
N VAL A 311 4.26 -13.39 6.16
CA VAL A 311 3.38 -14.35 6.82
C VAL A 311 2.12 -13.64 7.31
N VAL A 312 0.97 -14.28 7.13
CA VAL A 312 -0.29 -13.84 7.71
C VAL A 312 -0.99 -15.00 8.41
N GLY A 313 -1.59 -14.71 9.57
CA GLY A 313 -2.58 -15.56 10.20
C GLY A 313 -3.98 -14.99 10.00
N ILE A 314 -4.89 -15.78 9.44
CA ILE A 314 -6.27 -15.38 9.14
C ILE A 314 -7.19 -16.20 10.05
N THR A 315 -7.91 -15.55 10.95
CA THR A 315 -8.80 -16.23 11.90
C THR A 315 -10.23 -16.36 11.36
N GLU A 316 -10.98 -17.35 11.82
CA GLU A 316 -12.42 -17.46 11.53
C GLU A 316 -13.24 -16.25 12.00
N ALA A 317 -12.75 -15.56 13.04
CA ALA A 317 -13.34 -14.33 13.55
C ALA A 317 -13.11 -13.10 12.64
N GLY A 318 -12.39 -13.26 11.52
CA GLY A 318 -12.10 -12.18 10.58
C GLY A 318 -11.02 -11.22 11.07
N THR A 319 -10.00 -11.74 11.75
CA THR A 319 -8.77 -11.01 12.10
C THR A 319 -7.64 -11.45 11.18
N TYR A 320 -6.89 -10.48 10.68
CA TYR A 320 -5.66 -10.71 9.93
C TYR A 320 -4.45 -10.29 10.76
N LEU A 321 -3.61 -11.25 11.13
CA LEU A 321 -2.41 -11.06 11.95
C LEU A 321 -1.19 -10.99 11.05
N GLU A 322 -0.51 -9.86 11.06
CA GLU A 322 0.66 -9.57 10.24
C GLU A 322 1.83 -9.14 11.13
N ALA A 323 3.05 -9.29 10.63
CA ALA A 323 4.23 -8.84 11.35
C ALA A 323 5.27 -8.21 10.42
N ALA A 324 6.07 -7.32 10.99
CA ALA A 324 7.22 -6.72 10.31
C ALA A 324 8.36 -6.48 11.31
N SER A 325 9.59 -6.45 10.82
CA SER A 325 10.76 -6.01 11.58
C SER A 325 11.46 -4.89 10.83
N THR A 326 11.84 -3.83 11.54
CA THR A 326 12.48 -2.63 10.98
C THR A 326 13.65 -2.24 11.85
N VAL A 327 14.65 -1.57 11.26
CA VAL A 327 15.74 -0.93 12.02
C VAL A 327 15.43 0.56 12.14
N ILE A 328 15.33 1.06 13.38
CA ILE A 328 14.97 2.45 13.67
C ILE A 328 16.17 3.16 14.34
N PRO A 329 16.55 4.36 13.89
CA PRO A 329 17.53 5.17 14.60
C PRO A 329 16.91 5.75 15.88
N PHE A 330 17.51 5.44 17.02
CA PHE A 330 17.18 6.03 18.31
C PHE A 330 18.21 7.10 18.67
N VAL A 331 17.74 8.33 18.87
CA VAL A 331 18.57 9.42 19.36
C VAL A 331 18.32 9.55 20.86
N SER A 332 19.30 9.21 21.69
CA SER A 332 19.18 9.39 23.15
C SER A 332 18.97 10.87 23.47
N PRO A 333 17.96 11.24 24.29
CA PRO A 333 17.92 12.57 24.88
C PRO A 333 19.20 12.78 25.69
N ALA A 334 19.91 13.88 25.47
CA ALA A 334 21.14 14.20 26.20
C ALA A 334 20.80 14.39 27.70
N ARG A 335 20.96 13.36 28.53
CA ARG A 335 20.99 13.52 29.99
C ARG A 335 22.46 13.57 30.43
N ALA A 336 22.93 14.80 30.62
CA ALA A 336 24.23 15.10 31.20
C ALA A 336 24.22 14.88 32.72
N VAL A 337 24.99 13.89 33.19
CA VAL A 337 25.49 13.84 34.59
C VAL A 337 27.01 13.57 34.62
N PHE A 338 27.61 13.07 33.53
CA PHE A 338 29.06 12.90 33.44
C PHE A 338 29.62 13.61 32.20
N ILE A 339 30.72 14.33 32.42
CA ILE A 339 31.51 15.09 31.44
C ILE A 339 32.15 14.11 30.46
N ARG A 340 31.39 13.64 29.47
CA ARG A 340 31.90 13.15 28.18
C ARG A 340 30.94 13.62 27.10
N THR A 341 31.51 14.16 26.03
CA THR A 341 30.79 14.63 24.84
C THR A 341 29.72 13.60 24.44
N PRO A 342 28.43 13.98 24.34
CA PRO A 342 27.40 13.05 23.91
C PRO A 342 27.78 12.55 22.51
N SER A 343 27.89 11.22 22.34
CA SER A 343 28.02 10.66 21.00
C SER A 343 26.75 11.01 20.24
N THR A 344 26.86 11.88 19.24
CA THR A 344 25.76 12.31 18.37
C THR A 344 25.33 11.24 17.36
N SER A 345 25.96 10.06 17.39
CA SER A 345 25.59 8.94 16.53
C SER A 345 24.29 8.28 17.02
N PRO A 346 23.27 8.13 16.16
CA PRO A 346 22.05 7.42 16.53
C PRO A 346 22.34 5.95 16.83
N LEU A 347 21.72 5.42 17.88
CA LEU A 347 21.72 4.00 18.18
C LEU A 347 20.68 3.32 17.30
N TYR A 348 21.09 2.40 16.43
CA TYR A 348 20.15 1.66 15.59
C TYR A 348 19.62 0.45 16.35
N LEU A 349 18.30 0.40 16.55
CA LEU A 349 17.62 -0.70 17.21
C LEU A 349 16.67 -1.38 16.24
N SER A 350 16.71 -2.71 16.21
CA SER A 350 15.66 -3.48 15.55
C SER A 350 14.38 -3.38 16.38
N VAL A 351 13.26 -3.19 15.70
CA VAL A 351 11.93 -3.18 16.29
C VAL A 351 11.08 -4.18 15.52
N ALA A 352 10.59 -5.18 16.22
CA ALA A 352 9.66 -6.17 15.70
C ALA A 352 8.24 -5.77 16.08
N THR A 353 7.33 -5.73 15.11
CA THR A 353 5.94 -5.35 15.32
C THR A 353 5.04 -6.51 14.93
N LEU A 354 4.10 -6.84 15.80
CA LEU A 354 3.00 -7.76 15.55
C LEU A 354 1.71 -6.95 15.58
N MET A 355 0.93 -7.01 14.51
CA MET A 355 -0.25 -6.19 14.33
C MET A 355 -1.41 -7.02 13.82
N GLU A 356 -2.61 -6.54 14.09
CA GLU A 356 -3.86 -7.09 13.60
C GLU A 356 -4.60 -6.04 12.76
N LYS A 357 -5.31 -6.53 11.74
CA LYS A 357 -6.31 -5.81 10.96
C LYS A 357 -7.65 -6.54 11.14
N ILE A 358 -8.72 -5.77 11.41
CA ILE A 358 -10.07 -6.33 11.44
C ILE A 358 -10.74 -6.37 10.05
N VAL A 359 -11.59 -7.37 9.83
CA VAL A 359 -12.52 -7.45 8.69
C VAL A 359 -13.58 -6.35 8.73
N GLY A 360 -14.11 -5.98 7.56
CA GLY A 360 -15.00 -4.83 7.38
C GLY A 360 -14.20 -3.60 6.95
N PRO A 361 -14.24 -2.48 7.70
CA PRO A 361 -14.96 -2.24 8.97
C PRO A 361 -16.44 -1.90 8.75
N LEU A 362 -17.23 -1.88 9.83
CA LEU A 362 -18.62 -1.36 9.78
C LEU A 362 -18.70 0.15 10.06
N SER A 363 -17.72 0.69 10.78
CA SER A 363 -17.55 2.12 11.01
C SER A 363 -17.29 2.81 9.68
N THR A 364 -18.02 3.90 9.42
CA THR A 364 -17.89 4.69 8.20
C THR A 364 -17.79 6.16 8.53
N GLY A 365 -17.06 6.90 7.72
CA GLY A 365 -17.09 8.35 7.73
C GLY A 365 -17.23 8.92 6.32
N SER A 366 -16.52 10.02 6.09
CA SER A 366 -16.71 10.84 4.90
C SER A 366 -15.46 11.60 4.49
N LEU A 367 -15.46 12.04 3.25
CA LEU A 367 -14.48 12.90 2.63
C LEU A 367 -15.16 14.21 2.22
N ARG A 368 -14.52 15.33 2.51
CA ARG A 368 -14.94 16.67 2.10
C ARG A 368 -13.75 17.47 1.60
N LEU A 369 -14.00 18.43 0.71
CA LEU A 369 -12.97 19.34 0.21
C LEU A 369 -12.46 20.23 1.35
N ALA A 370 -11.13 20.33 1.46
CA ALA A 370 -10.45 21.36 2.24
C ALA A 370 -10.30 22.66 1.44
N SER A 371 -10.14 22.52 0.12
CA SER A 371 -9.91 23.58 -0.85
C SER A 371 -10.45 23.14 -2.22
N THR A 372 -10.68 24.10 -3.12
CA THR A 372 -10.93 23.84 -4.55
C THR A 372 -9.64 23.58 -5.33
N ASP A 373 -8.46 23.82 -4.74
CA ASP A 373 -7.17 23.41 -5.29
C ASP A 373 -6.99 21.89 -5.12
N VAL A 374 -6.92 21.17 -6.24
CA VAL A 374 -6.81 19.70 -6.32
C VAL A 374 -5.52 19.14 -5.69
N ARG A 375 -4.50 19.98 -5.48
CA ARG A 375 -3.22 19.59 -4.87
C ARG A 375 -3.31 19.48 -3.35
N VAL A 376 -4.29 20.17 -2.75
CA VAL A 376 -4.53 20.14 -1.30
C VAL A 376 -5.26 18.84 -0.94
N ASN A 377 -4.83 18.18 0.14
CA ASN A 377 -5.53 17.00 0.63
C ASN A 377 -6.97 17.33 1.01
N PRO A 378 -7.95 16.48 0.69
CA PRO A 378 -9.28 16.61 1.25
C PRO A 378 -9.25 16.32 2.76
N ILE A 379 -10.27 16.80 3.47
CA ILE A 379 -10.48 16.45 4.87
C ILE A 379 -11.22 15.12 4.93
N VAL A 380 -10.70 14.21 5.74
CA VAL A 380 -11.15 12.83 5.84
C VAL A 380 -11.45 12.47 7.28
N ARG A 381 -12.56 11.79 7.51
CA ARG A 381 -12.92 11.18 8.79
C ARG A 381 -13.36 9.75 8.55
N PHE A 382 -12.89 8.81 9.37
CA PHE A 382 -13.25 7.39 9.27
C PHE A 382 -14.18 6.93 10.39
N ASN A 383 -14.23 7.67 11.51
CA ASN A 383 -14.99 7.29 12.70
C ASN A 383 -14.59 5.92 13.25
N TYR A 384 -13.27 5.68 13.40
CA TYR A 384 -12.75 4.42 13.93
C TYR A 384 -13.50 4.01 15.20
N PHE A 385 -13.96 2.75 15.24
CA PHE A 385 -14.67 2.18 16.39
C PHE A 385 -15.97 2.87 16.79
N SER A 386 -16.59 3.64 15.88
CA SER A 386 -17.95 4.14 16.07
C SER A 386 -18.99 3.02 16.09
N ASN A 387 -18.73 1.92 15.40
CA ASN A 387 -19.51 0.69 15.49
C ASN A 387 -18.92 -0.26 16.57
N PRO A 388 -19.70 -0.71 17.57
CA PRO A 388 -19.21 -1.56 18.64
C PRO A 388 -18.71 -2.94 18.16
N VAL A 389 -19.21 -3.46 17.04
CA VAL A 389 -18.73 -4.72 16.46
C VAL A 389 -17.27 -4.61 16.02
N ASP A 390 -16.84 -3.45 15.53
CA ASP A 390 -15.44 -3.24 15.17
C ASP A 390 -14.53 -3.27 16.41
N VAL A 391 -15.02 -2.77 17.55
CA VAL A 391 -14.30 -2.84 18.83
C VAL A 391 -14.16 -4.28 19.28
N GLU A 392 -15.24 -5.06 19.22
CA GLU A 392 -15.22 -6.48 19.57
C GLU A 392 -14.23 -7.28 18.70
N ARG A 393 -14.21 -7.01 17.39
CA ARG A 393 -13.24 -7.62 16.46
C ARG A 393 -11.79 -7.27 16.83
N CYS A 394 -11.52 -6.00 17.15
CA CYS A 394 -10.19 -5.58 17.59
C CYS A 394 -9.78 -6.27 18.90
N VAL A 395 -10.69 -6.37 19.88
CA VAL A 395 -10.44 -7.06 21.14
C VAL A 395 -10.09 -8.53 20.89
N ASN A 396 -10.83 -9.22 20.02
CA ASN A 396 -10.55 -10.61 19.67
C ASN A 396 -9.19 -10.75 18.95
N GLY A 397 -8.87 -9.84 18.03
CA GLY A 397 -7.59 -9.85 17.34
C GLY A 397 -6.39 -9.57 18.24
N THR A 398 -6.49 -8.58 19.12
CA THR A 398 -5.43 -8.23 20.08
C THR A 398 -5.26 -9.28 21.18
N ARG A 399 -6.32 -10.00 21.57
CA ARG A 399 -6.18 -11.22 22.40
C ARG A 399 -5.35 -12.28 21.67
N LYS A 400 -5.60 -12.49 20.38
CA LYS A 400 -4.84 -13.45 19.59
C LYS A 400 -3.36 -13.06 19.43
N ILE A 401 -3.04 -11.76 19.32
CA ILE A 401 -1.66 -11.25 19.45
C ILE A 401 -1.05 -11.70 20.79
N GLY A 402 -1.80 -11.59 21.89
CA GLY A 402 -1.37 -12.05 23.21
C GLY A 402 -1.09 -13.56 23.27
N ASP A 403 -1.88 -14.38 22.59
CA ASP A 403 -1.62 -15.83 22.48
C ASP A 403 -0.33 -16.10 21.69
N VAL A 404 -0.12 -15.40 20.56
CA VAL A 404 1.12 -15.51 19.77
C VAL A 404 2.34 -15.13 20.61
N LEU A 405 2.27 -14.06 21.41
CA LEU A 405 3.37 -13.66 22.29
C LEU A 405 3.72 -14.69 23.38
N ARG A 406 2.78 -15.57 23.75
CA ARG A 406 3.01 -16.66 24.72
C ARG A 406 3.53 -17.95 24.07
N SER A 407 3.62 -18.00 22.75
CA SER A 407 4.19 -19.15 22.03
C SER A 407 5.68 -19.33 22.34
N ARG A 408 6.14 -20.58 22.22
CA ARG A 408 7.55 -20.96 22.37
C ARG A 408 8.42 -20.30 21.33
N SER A 409 7.91 -20.10 20.11
CA SER A 409 8.65 -19.43 19.03
C SER A 409 9.00 -17.97 19.34
N MET A 410 8.29 -17.34 20.28
CA MET A 410 8.55 -15.96 20.70
C MET A 410 9.56 -15.84 21.84
N GLU A 411 9.97 -16.95 22.47
CA GLU A 411 10.88 -16.93 23.63
C GLU A 411 12.25 -16.33 23.31
N ASP A 412 12.76 -16.54 22.09
CA ASP A 412 14.06 -16.02 21.65
C ASP A 412 14.08 -14.49 21.57
N PHE A 413 12.92 -13.86 21.45
CA PHE A 413 12.78 -12.40 21.36
C PHE A 413 12.59 -11.74 22.74
N MET A 414 12.67 -12.51 23.83
CA MET A 414 12.56 -12.01 25.20
C MET A 414 13.95 -11.76 25.83
N PHE A 415 14.05 -10.73 26.66
CA PHE A 415 15.23 -10.51 27.48
C PHE A 415 15.25 -11.47 28.67
N ARG A 416 16.42 -12.01 28.99
CA ARG A 416 16.66 -12.75 30.24
C ARG A 416 16.98 -11.76 31.36
N GLU A 417 16.17 -11.79 32.41
CA GLU A 417 16.39 -11.05 33.65
C GLU A 417 17.26 -11.85 34.62
N TRP A 418 17.80 -11.17 35.64
CA TRP A 418 18.77 -11.74 36.58
C TRP A 418 18.27 -13.02 37.28
N PHE A 419 16.99 -13.06 37.66
CA PHE A 419 16.38 -14.22 38.32
C PHE A 419 15.82 -15.28 37.35
N GLY A 420 16.21 -15.23 36.07
CA GLY A 420 15.78 -16.20 35.05
C GLY A 420 14.40 -15.92 34.45
N ALA A 421 13.68 -14.90 34.94
CA ALA A 421 12.46 -14.42 34.28
C ALA A 421 12.76 -13.93 32.86
N ARG A 422 11.82 -14.14 31.94
CA ARG A 422 11.92 -13.65 30.56
C ARG A 422 10.79 -12.68 30.27
N ASN A 423 11.12 -11.52 29.70
CA ASN A 423 10.14 -10.49 29.38
C ASN A 423 10.46 -9.80 28.04
N PHE A 424 9.41 -9.39 27.32
CA PHE A 424 9.56 -8.47 26.20
C PHE A 424 9.84 -7.05 26.69
N ARG A 425 10.56 -6.28 25.87
CA ARG A 425 10.65 -4.83 26.03
C ARG A 425 9.84 -4.18 24.94
N TYR A 426 8.88 -3.34 25.30
CA TYR A 426 7.95 -2.73 24.35
C TYR A 426 8.40 -1.34 23.90
N VAL A 427 8.08 -1.00 22.66
CA VAL A 427 8.08 0.36 22.14
C VAL A 427 6.63 0.83 22.05
N GLY A 428 6.27 1.82 22.87
CA GLY A 428 4.89 2.26 22.98
C GLY A 428 4.05 1.40 23.93
N PRO A 429 2.71 1.41 23.79
CA PRO A 429 1.79 0.69 24.68
C PRO A 429 1.96 -0.83 24.58
N ALA A 430 1.98 -1.51 25.74
CA ALA A 430 1.88 -2.96 25.83
C ALA A 430 0.42 -3.40 25.94
N LEU A 431 0.14 -4.68 25.67
CA LEU A 431 -1.18 -5.26 25.93
C LEU A 431 -1.52 -5.16 27.43
N PRO A 432 -2.82 -5.04 27.79
CA PRO A 432 -3.28 -5.18 29.17
C PRO A 432 -2.79 -6.48 29.82
N VAL A 433 -2.58 -6.45 31.14
CA VAL A 433 -2.11 -7.64 31.90
C VAL A 433 -3.18 -8.73 31.90
N ASP A 434 -4.42 -8.35 32.16
CA ASP A 434 -5.57 -9.25 32.08
C ASP A 434 -6.22 -9.15 30.70
N LEU A 435 -5.88 -10.08 29.81
CA LEU A 435 -6.47 -10.14 28.47
C LEU A 435 -7.95 -10.57 28.48
N SER A 436 -8.46 -11.11 29.60
CA SER A 436 -9.87 -11.51 29.72
C SER A 436 -10.79 -10.31 29.97
N ASP A 437 -10.26 -9.22 30.53
CA ASP A 437 -11.02 -7.98 30.76
C ASP A 437 -11.30 -7.26 29.45
N PHE A 438 -12.55 -7.36 28.98
CA PHE A 438 -13.00 -6.72 27.76
C PHE A 438 -12.86 -5.19 27.80
N THR A 439 -13.07 -4.55 28.96
CA THR A 439 -13.05 -3.10 29.08
C THR A 439 -11.64 -2.57 28.86
N GLN A 440 -10.65 -3.19 29.52
CA GLN A 440 -9.25 -2.82 29.36
C GLN A 440 -8.75 -3.06 27.93
N MET A 441 -9.15 -4.19 27.32
CA MET A 441 -8.80 -4.49 25.93
C MET A 441 -9.46 -3.52 24.93
N ALA A 442 -10.73 -3.16 25.14
CA ALA A 442 -11.44 -2.21 24.29
C ALA A 442 -10.84 -0.80 24.38
N ASP A 443 -10.40 -0.39 25.58
CA ASP A 443 -9.68 0.87 25.77
C ASP A 443 -8.30 0.85 25.12
N PHE A 444 -7.59 -0.28 25.18
CA PHE A 444 -6.36 -0.47 24.42
C PHE A 444 -6.61 -0.30 22.92
N CYS A 445 -7.63 -0.95 22.37
CA CYS A 445 -8.02 -0.81 20.95
C CYS A 445 -8.24 0.65 20.56
N ARG A 446 -9.07 1.40 21.31
CA ARG A 446 -9.37 2.80 21.00
C ARG A 446 -8.16 3.72 21.11
N ARG A 447 -7.29 3.52 22.12
CA ARG A 447 -6.15 4.41 22.38
C ARG A 447 -4.95 4.15 21.48
N THR A 448 -4.84 2.95 20.92
CA THR A 448 -3.69 2.53 20.10
C THR A 448 -4.02 2.39 18.62
N VAL A 449 -5.27 2.73 18.24
CA VAL A 449 -5.72 2.61 16.85
C VAL A 449 -4.81 3.36 15.90
N SER A 450 -4.50 2.71 14.81
CA SER A 450 -3.79 3.28 13.68
C SER A 450 -4.44 2.79 12.39
N THR A 451 -3.99 3.31 11.25
CA THR A 451 -4.41 2.80 9.95
C THR A 451 -3.56 1.60 9.55
N ILE A 452 -4.15 0.63 8.85
CA ILE A 452 -3.40 -0.39 8.07
C ILE A 452 -3.14 0.10 6.63
N TRP A 453 -3.48 1.36 6.32
CA TRP A 453 -3.41 2.00 5.01
C TRP A 453 -4.29 1.33 3.93
N HIS A 454 -5.36 0.64 4.34
CA HIS A 454 -6.32 -0.02 3.44
C HIS A 454 -7.67 0.70 3.36
N TYR A 455 -7.65 2.04 3.45
CA TYR A 455 -8.87 2.83 3.33
C TYR A 455 -9.49 2.74 1.93
N HIS A 456 -10.81 2.81 1.88
CA HIS A 456 -11.62 2.59 0.68
C HIS A 456 -12.98 3.30 0.78
N GLY A 457 -13.77 3.23 -0.28
CA GLY A 457 -15.08 3.90 -0.33
C GLY A 457 -15.03 5.38 -0.76
N GLY A 458 -16.15 6.09 -0.61
CA GLY A 458 -16.30 7.47 -1.09
C GLY A 458 -16.96 7.61 -2.48
N CYS A 459 -16.95 6.55 -3.30
CA CYS A 459 -17.68 6.43 -4.57
C CYS A 459 -18.36 5.05 -4.66
N VAL A 460 -18.99 4.61 -3.58
CA VAL A 460 -19.38 3.20 -3.42
C VAL A 460 -20.45 2.73 -4.42
N MET A 461 -20.34 1.45 -4.77
CA MET A 461 -21.26 0.70 -5.62
C MET A 461 -22.73 0.83 -5.16
N GLY A 462 -23.65 1.00 -6.10
CA GLY A 462 -25.09 1.15 -5.85
C GLY A 462 -25.52 2.49 -5.23
N LYS A 463 -24.58 3.40 -4.96
CA LYS A 463 -24.84 4.75 -4.41
C LYS A 463 -24.30 5.86 -5.30
N VAL A 464 -23.08 5.69 -5.80
CA VAL A 464 -22.40 6.66 -6.69
C VAL A 464 -22.16 6.04 -8.06
N VAL A 465 -21.75 4.77 -8.10
CA VAL A 465 -21.58 4.01 -9.35
C VAL A 465 -22.54 2.84 -9.45
N ASP A 466 -22.90 2.47 -10.68
CA ASP A 466 -23.64 1.25 -10.99
C ASP A 466 -22.72 0.02 -11.10
N ARG A 467 -23.31 -1.16 -11.35
CA ARG A 467 -22.60 -2.46 -11.43
C ARG A 467 -21.56 -2.54 -12.55
N ASP A 468 -21.63 -1.63 -13.53
CA ASP A 468 -20.67 -1.50 -14.62
C ASP A 468 -19.67 -0.37 -14.38
N TYR A 469 -19.64 0.13 -13.15
CA TYR A 469 -18.80 1.19 -12.63
C TYR A 469 -19.09 2.58 -13.21
N HIS A 470 -20.21 2.78 -13.92
CA HIS A 470 -20.60 4.11 -14.40
C HIS A 470 -21.14 4.96 -13.25
N LEU A 471 -20.86 6.26 -13.26
CA LEU A 471 -21.56 7.20 -12.41
C LEU A 471 -23.05 7.14 -12.71
N ILE A 472 -23.86 6.98 -11.66
CA ILE A 472 -25.30 6.79 -11.79
C ILE A 472 -25.93 8.03 -12.45
N GLY A 473 -26.49 7.83 -13.64
CA GLY A 473 -27.12 8.87 -14.46
C GLY A 473 -26.14 9.79 -15.22
N VAL A 474 -24.84 9.45 -15.24
CA VAL A 474 -23.82 10.10 -16.07
C VAL A 474 -23.15 9.04 -16.95
N GLY A 475 -23.69 8.78 -18.14
CA GLY A 475 -23.31 7.62 -18.98
C GLY A 475 -21.87 7.62 -19.50
N ALA A 476 -21.16 8.73 -19.40
CA ALA A 476 -19.81 8.90 -19.95
C ALA A 476 -18.72 8.92 -18.87
N ILE A 477 -19.00 8.58 -17.62
CA ILE A 477 -17.94 8.52 -16.59
C ILE A 477 -18.08 7.21 -15.85
N ARG A 478 -16.95 6.51 -15.68
CA ARG A 478 -16.78 5.42 -14.74
C ARG A 478 -15.88 5.85 -13.57
N VAL A 479 -15.93 5.11 -12.46
CA VAL A 479 -14.97 5.25 -11.36
C VAL A 479 -14.45 3.85 -11.09
N VAL A 480 -13.14 3.63 -11.20
CA VAL A 480 -12.55 2.28 -11.10
C VAL A 480 -11.28 2.34 -10.26
N ASP A 481 -11.46 2.24 -8.95
CA ASP A 481 -10.41 2.15 -7.93
C ASP A 481 -11.01 1.71 -6.58
N GLY A 482 -10.21 1.75 -5.51
CA GLY A 482 -10.64 1.40 -4.15
C GLY A 482 -11.81 2.23 -3.60
N SER A 483 -12.12 3.39 -4.17
CA SER A 483 -13.24 4.22 -3.73
C SER A 483 -14.61 3.61 -4.02
N THR A 484 -14.66 2.61 -4.89
CA THR A 484 -15.89 1.89 -5.28
C THR A 484 -16.25 0.75 -4.32
N LEU A 485 -15.29 0.31 -3.51
CA LEU A 485 -15.44 -0.83 -2.62
C LEU A 485 -16.30 -0.46 -1.41
N THR A 486 -17.28 -1.30 -1.11
CA THR A 486 -18.10 -1.25 0.12
C THR A 486 -17.56 -2.15 1.21
N VAL A 487 -16.70 -3.11 0.84
CA VAL A 487 -16.09 -4.10 1.73
C VAL A 487 -14.61 -4.25 1.37
N SER A 488 -13.77 -4.41 2.39
CA SER A 488 -12.34 -4.72 2.19
C SER A 488 -12.22 -6.14 1.61
N PRO A 489 -11.43 -6.36 0.55
CA PRO A 489 -11.40 -7.63 -0.18
C PRO A 489 -10.63 -8.76 0.53
N GLY A 490 -10.42 -8.71 1.84
CA GLY A 490 -9.63 -9.70 2.59
C GLY A 490 -8.43 -9.04 3.27
N THR A 491 -7.27 -9.68 3.26
CA THR A 491 -6.06 -9.22 3.97
C THR A 491 -5.53 -7.89 3.43
N ASN A 492 -5.20 -7.82 2.13
CA ASN A 492 -4.60 -6.65 1.50
C ASN A 492 -5.27 -6.38 0.15
N PRO A 493 -5.67 -5.14 -0.15
CA PRO A 493 -6.48 -4.83 -1.32
C PRO A 493 -5.70 -4.74 -2.63
N GLN A 494 -4.36 -4.68 -2.59
CA GLN A 494 -3.58 -4.31 -3.79
C GLN A 494 -3.76 -5.28 -4.96
N ALA A 495 -3.83 -6.58 -4.70
CA ALA A 495 -4.03 -7.60 -5.73
C ALA A 495 -5.37 -7.39 -6.42
N THR A 496 -6.44 -7.25 -5.62
CA THR A 496 -7.81 -7.02 -6.10
C THR A 496 -7.91 -5.71 -6.88
N LEU A 497 -7.21 -4.66 -6.47
CA LEU A 497 -7.20 -3.39 -7.18
C LEU A 497 -6.45 -3.46 -8.52
N MET A 498 -5.36 -4.23 -8.62
CA MET A 498 -4.65 -4.44 -9.88
C MET A 498 -5.49 -5.31 -10.83
N MET A 499 -6.05 -6.41 -10.30
CA MET A 499 -6.99 -7.29 -10.99
C MET A 499 -8.18 -6.51 -11.54
N LEU A 500 -8.81 -5.66 -10.71
CA LEU A 500 -9.97 -4.84 -11.08
C LEU A 500 -9.69 -3.99 -12.33
N GLY A 501 -8.51 -3.37 -12.40
CA GLY A 501 -8.15 -2.50 -13.53
C GLY A 501 -8.08 -3.28 -14.84
N ARG A 502 -7.44 -4.45 -14.80
CA ARG A 502 -7.37 -5.35 -15.97
C ARG A 502 -8.74 -5.95 -16.31
N TYR A 503 -9.49 -6.43 -15.32
CA TYR A 503 -10.82 -7.00 -15.50
C TYR A 503 -11.77 -6.01 -16.19
N LEU A 504 -11.83 -4.77 -15.73
CA LEU A 504 -12.66 -3.73 -16.37
C LEU A 504 -12.17 -3.39 -17.78
N GLY A 505 -10.86 -3.29 -18.00
CA GLY A 505 -10.31 -3.05 -19.34
C GLY A 505 -10.73 -4.14 -20.33
N LEU A 506 -10.65 -5.42 -19.93
CA LEU A 506 -11.10 -6.55 -20.74
C LEU A 506 -12.60 -6.51 -21.00
N LYS A 507 -13.40 -6.20 -19.97
CA LYS A 507 -14.85 -6.05 -20.08
C LYS A 507 -15.23 -4.95 -21.08
N ILE A 508 -14.61 -3.77 -20.99
CA ILE A 508 -14.84 -2.64 -21.90
C ILE A 508 -14.51 -3.01 -23.35
N ILE A 509 -13.36 -3.66 -23.59
CA ILE A 509 -12.98 -4.11 -24.93
C ILE A 509 -14.01 -5.11 -25.49
N ARG A 510 -14.49 -6.06 -24.66
CA ARG A 510 -15.52 -7.03 -25.07
C ARG A 510 -16.86 -6.35 -25.36
N GLU A 511 -17.30 -5.40 -24.54
CA GLU A 511 -18.53 -4.62 -24.74
C GLU A 511 -18.51 -3.84 -26.05
N ARG A 512 -17.41 -3.12 -26.32
CA ARG A 512 -17.27 -2.31 -27.54
C ARG A 512 -17.20 -3.15 -28.81
N LYS A 513 -16.60 -4.35 -28.75
CA LYS A 513 -16.57 -5.31 -29.87
C LYS A 513 -17.95 -5.89 -30.20
N LYS A 514 -18.86 -5.98 -29.23
CA LYS A 514 -20.25 -6.46 -29.43
C LYS A 514 -21.21 -5.37 -29.91
N GLY A 515 -20.85 -4.09 -29.70
CA GLY A 515 -21.65 -2.93 -30.11
C GLY A 515 -21.34 -2.40 -31.51
N HIS A 516 -20.40 -3.04 -32.22
CA HIS A 516 -20.20 -2.95 -33.68
C HIS A 516 -20.72 -4.25 -34.28
#